data_AF-A0A8T4IEN5-F1
#
_entry.id   AF-A0A8T4IEN5-F1
#
_cell.length_a   1.000
_cell.length_b   1.000
_cell.length_c   1.000
_cell.angle_alpha   90.00
_cell.angle_beta   90.00
_cell.angle_gamma   90.00
#
_symmetry.space_group_name_H-M   'P 1'
#
loop_
_entity.id
_entity.type
_entity.pdbx_description
1 polymer ?
#
loop_
_entity_poly.entity_id
_entity_poly.type
_entity_poly.pdbx_seq_one_letter_code
_entity_poly.pdbx_strand_id
1 'polypeptide(L)'
;MSGPNAGKRHEITTYVIGYVAALVLTGAAFGAVHWHWFADTTTTLAVVFGLALVQIIVHFRFFLHISFSRSARDDLQLILFSTLIVALMVGGTIVILLNLRARMM
;
A
#
# COMPACT_ATOMS: atom_id res chain seq x y z
N MET A 1 -33.85 4.94 19.47
CA MET A 1 -34.11 5.73 18.24
C MET A 1 -32.82 6.42 17.84
N SER A 2 -31.96 5.73 17.08
CA SER A 2 -30.64 6.24 16.69
C SER A 2 -30.77 6.89 15.31
N GLY A 3 -30.64 8.21 15.24
CA GLY A 3 -30.90 8.97 14.02
C GLY A 3 -29.95 8.62 12.86
N PRO A 4 -30.37 8.81 11.60
CA PRO A 4 -29.61 8.50 10.38
C PRO A 4 -28.25 9.21 10.24
N ASN A 5 -27.92 10.12 11.16
CA ASN A 5 -26.67 10.90 11.16
C ASN A 5 -25.49 10.16 11.83
N ALA A 6 -25.74 9.10 12.60
CA ALA A 6 -24.68 8.37 13.31
C ALA A 6 -23.80 7.52 12.37
N GLY A 7 -24.40 6.91 11.34
CA GLY A 7 -23.67 6.08 10.36
C GLY A 7 -22.71 6.90 9.48
N LYS A 8 -23.18 8.03 8.92
CA LYS A 8 -22.37 8.92 8.08
C LYS A 8 -21.15 9.49 8.81
N ARG A 9 -21.29 9.84 10.09
CA ARG A 9 -20.17 10.34 10.90
C ARG A 9 -19.06 9.30 11.08
N HIS A 10 -19.41 8.03 11.18
CA HIS A 10 -18.43 6.96 11.39
C HIS A 10 -17.61 6.70 10.11
N GLU A 11 -18.27 6.64 8.94
CA GLU A 11 -17.58 6.51 7.64
C GLU A 11 -16.65 7.70 7.37
N ILE A 12 -17.11 8.94 7.58
CA ILE A 12 -16.30 10.14 7.35
C ILE A 12 -15.07 10.14 8.28
N THR A 13 -15.24 9.74 9.54
CA THR A 13 -14.13 9.67 10.50
C THR A 13 -13.08 8.66 10.06
N THR A 14 -13.49 7.47 9.59
CA THR A 14 -12.58 6.45 9.05
C THR A 14 -11.81 6.96 7.82
N TYR A 15 -12.49 7.64 6.89
CA TYR A 15 -11.84 8.23 5.72
C TYR A 15 -10.82 9.31 6.11
N VAL A 16 -11.16 10.18 7.06
CA VAL A 16 -10.25 11.23 7.53
C VAL A 16 -9.02 10.63 8.22
N ILE A 17 -9.20 9.61 9.06
CA ILE A 17 -8.07 8.93 9.72
C ILE A 17 -7.16 8.28 8.67
N GLY A 18 -7.74 7.58 7.69
CA GLY A 18 -6.98 6.97 6.60
C GLY A 18 -6.24 7.99 5.75
N TYR A 19 -6.88 9.12 5.45
CA TYR A 19 -6.28 10.21 4.70
C TYR A 19 -5.09 10.82 5.44
N VAL A 20 -5.23 11.10 6.75
CA VAL A 20 -4.12 11.61 7.56
C VAL A 20 -2.99 10.59 7.66
N ALA A 21 -3.29 9.31 7.89
CA ALA A 21 -2.28 8.25 7.92
C ALA A 21 -1.50 8.19 6.60
N ALA A 22 -2.21 8.20 5.46
CA ALA A 22 -1.60 8.20 4.14
C ALA A 22 -0.69 9.44 3.91
N LEU A 23 -1.14 10.62 4.33
CA LEU A 23 -0.36 11.87 4.25
C LEU A 23 0.92 11.80 5.08
N VAL A 24 0.84 11.28 6.30
CA VAL A 24 2.00 11.13 7.18
C VAL A 24 3.02 10.15 6.59
N LEU A 25 2.56 9.01 6.08
CA LEU A 25 3.43 8.02 5.42
C LEU A 25 4.10 8.59 4.17
N THR A 26 3.36 9.30 3.33
CA THR A 26 3.92 9.98 2.16
C THR A 26 4.93 11.06 2.58
N GLY A 27 4.57 11.91 3.54
CA GLY A 27 5.47 12.93 4.08
C GLY A 27 6.76 12.32 4.65
N ALA A 28 6.66 11.19 5.35
CA ALA A 28 7.82 10.46 5.87
C ALA A 28 8.70 9.90 4.75
N ALA A 29 8.12 9.31 3.71
CA ALA A 29 8.89 8.80 2.57
C ALA A 29 9.63 9.91 1.82
N PHE A 30 8.95 11.03 1.55
CA PHE A 30 9.58 12.19 0.91
C PHE A 30 10.61 12.85 1.83
N GLY A 31 10.33 12.95 3.13
CA GLY A 31 11.23 13.52 4.12
C GLY A 31 12.52 12.71 4.25
N ALA A 32 12.42 11.38 4.29
CA ALA A 32 13.57 10.48 4.36
C ALA A 32 14.54 10.68 3.18
N VAL A 33 14.01 10.93 1.97
CA VAL A 33 14.82 11.19 0.77
C VAL A 33 15.35 12.62 0.75
N HIS A 34 14.48 13.62 0.96
CA HIS A 34 14.84 15.04 0.80
C HIS A 34 15.85 15.53 1.84
N TRP A 35 15.69 15.12 3.11
CA TRP A 35 16.63 15.48 4.16
C TRP A 35 17.83 14.53 4.28
N HIS A 36 17.93 13.52 3.40
CA HIS A 36 18.96 12.48 3.45
C HIS A 36 19.11 11.89 4.86
N TRP A 37 18.02 11.39 5.45
CA TRP A 37 18.03 10.84 6.81
C TRP A 37 19.00 9.66 7.00
N PHE A 38 19.37 8.99 5.91
CA PHE A 38 20.35 7.92 5.89
C PHE A 38 21.51 8.26 4.95
N ALA A 39 22.73 7.92 5.36
CA ALA A 39 23.94 8.18 4.60
C ALA A 39 24.09 7.26 3.37
N ASP A 40 23.49 6.07 3.41
CA ASP A 40 23.56 5.09 2.32
C ASP A 40 22.26 5.09 1.51
N THR A 41 22.37 5.38 0.22
CA THR A 41 21.26 5.38 -0.75
C THR A 41 20.51 4.06 -0.75
N THR A 42 21.21 2.93 -0.53
CA THR A 42 20.59 1.60 -0.49
C THR A 42 19.62 1.47 0.67
N THR A 43 20.00 1.99 1.83
CA THR A 43 19.16 1.98 3.04
C THR A 43 17.95 2.91 2.88
N THR A 44 18.15 4.10 2.31
CA THR A 44 17.04 5.02 1.98
C THR A 44 16.03 4.36 1.03
N LEU A 45 16.51 3.69 -0.03
CA LEU A 45 15.65 2.95 -0.96
C LEU A 45 14.85 1.85 -0.27
N ALA A 46 15.50 1.05 0.59
CA ALA A 46 14.83 -0.01 1.33
C ALA A 46 13.74 0.53 2.27
N VAL A 47 14.02 1.63 2.99
CA VAL A 47 13.05 2.28 3.88
C VAL A 47 11.86 2.84 3.10
N VAL A 48 12.11 3.54 1.99
CA VAL A 48 11.04 4.08 1.13
C VAL A 48 10.19 2.94 0.55
N PHE A 49 10.81 1.84 0.13
CA PHE A 49 10.09 0.66 -0.35
C PHE A 49 9.21 0.04 0.75
N GLY A 50 9.73 -0.06 1.99
CA GLY A 50 8.96 -0.49 3.15
C GLY A 50 7.76 0.43 3.44
N LEU A 51 7.97 1.75 3.43
CA LEU A 51 6.89 2.74 3.60
C LEU A 51 5.84 2.62 2.48
N ALA A 52 6.26 2.37 1.25
CA ALA A 52 5.35 2.16 0.13
C ALA A 52 4.48 0.90 0.32
N LEU A 53 5.03 -0.19 0.83
CA LEU A 53 4.26 -1.40 1.16
C LEU A 53 3.21 -1.13 2.25
N VAL A 54 3.59 -0.41 3.30
CA VAL A 54 2.64 -0.01 4.37
C VAL A 54 1.56 0.91 3.80
N GLN A 55 1.92 1.82 2.89
CA GLN A 55 0.98 2.74 2.24
C GLN A 55 -0.11 2.01 1.44
N ILE A 56 0.26 0.92 0.74
CA ILE A 56 -0.69 0.06 0.02
C ILE A 56 -1.71 -0.55 1.00
N ILE A 57 -1.24 -1.03 2.15
CA ILE A 57 -2.12 -1.63 3.19
C ILE A 57 -3.08 -0.58 3.75
N VAL A 58 -2.61 0.64 4.01
CA VAL A 58 -3.45 1.76 4.47
C VAL A 58 -4.55 2.08 3.45
N HIS A 59 -4.23 2.13 2.15
CA HIS A 59 -5.23 2.36 1.11
C HIS A 59 -6.27 1.23 1.03
N PHE A 60 -5.82 -0.02 1.05
CA PHE A 60 -6.74 -1.16 1.04
C PHE A 60 -7.66 -1.19 2.26
N ARG A 61 -7.17 -0.79 3.44
CA ARG A 61 -8.00 -0.79 4.66
C ARG A 61 -8.96 0.41 4.72
N PHE A 62 -8.47 1.63 4.53
CA PHE A 62 -9.24 2.84 4.80
C PHE A 62 -10.03 3.34 3.58
N PHE A 63 -9.55 3.15 2.36
CA PHE A 63 -10.23 3.62 1.15
C PHE A 63 -11.05 2.53 0.48
N LEU A 64 -10.50 1.32 0.38
CA LEU A 64 -11.22 0.20 -0.24
C LEU A 64 -12.19 -0.49 0.73
N HIS A 65 -12.24 -0.06 1.99
CA HIS A 65 -13.18 -0.53 3.01
C HIS A 65 -13.33 -2.07 3.03
N ILE A 66 -12.22 -2.80 2.88
CA ILE A 66 -12.24 -4.26 3.04
C ILE A 66 -12.73 -4.57 4.45
N SER A 67 -14.01 -4.90 4.55
CA SER A 67 -14.62 -5.33 5.80
C SER A 67 -14.22 -6.78 6.01
N PHE A 68 -13.67 -7.11 7.18
CA PHE A 68 -13.41 -8.51 7.57
C PHE A 68 -14.72 -9.26 7.94
N SER A 69 -15.86 -8.75 7.47
CA SER A 69 -17.17 -9.35 7.73
C SER A 69 -17.32 -10.62 6.90
N ARG A 70 -18.09 -11.59 7.42
CA ARG A 70 -18.23 -12.93 6.84
C ARG A 70 -18.73 -12.91 5.38
N SER A 71 -19.39 -11.82 4.97
CA SER A 71 -19.91 -11.61 3.61
C SER A 71 -18.88 -11.05 2.61
N ALA A 72 -17.75 -10.51 3.06
CA ALA A 72 -16.74 -9.87 2.22
C ALA A 72 -15.48 -10.73 2.03
N ARG A 73 -15.55 -12.02 2.39
CA ARG A 73 -14.45 -12.97 2.22
C ARG A 73 -14.15 -13.25 0.75
N ASP A 74 -15.19 -13.30 -0.09
CA ASP A 74 -15.05 -13.56 -1.52
C ASP A 74 -14.34 -12.39 -2.21
N ASP A 75 -14.71 -11.15 -1.86
CA ASP A 75 -14.03 -9.93 -2.35
C ASP A 75 -12.56 -9.89 -1.91
N LEU A 76 -12.28 -10.22 -0.63
CA LEU A 76 -10.92 -10.30 -0.12
C LEU A 76 -10.10 -11.37 -0.88
N GLN A 77 -10.69 -12.53 -1.16
CA GLN A 77 -10.03 -13.60 -1.91
C GLN A 77 -9.73 -13.16 -3.35
N LEU A 78 -10.65 -12.44 -4.00
CA LEU A 78 -10.45 -11.90 -5.34
C LEU A 78 -9.29 -10.88 -5.37
N ILE A 79 -9.24 -9.98 -4.38
CA ILE A 79 -8.18 -8.97 -4.26
C ILE A 79 -6.82 -9.63 -3.99
N LEU A 80 -6.76 -10.61 -3.08
CA LEU A 80 -5.54 -11.36 -2.80
C LEU A 80 -5.05 -12.13 -4.03
N PHE A 81 -5.96 -12.76 -4.77
CA PHE A 81 -5.64 -13.48 -6.00
C PHE A 81 -5.12 -12.55 -7.10
N SER A 82 -5.78 -11.42 -7.31
CA SER A 82 -5.33 -10.39 -8.25
C SER A 82 -3.94 -9.85 -7.87
N THR A 83 -3.73 -9.55 -6.59
CA THR A 83 -2.44 -9.06 -6.08
C THR A 83 -1.33 -10.09 -6.28
N LEU A 84 -1.62 -11.38 -6.06
CA LEU A 84 -0.69 -12.47 -6.33
C LEU A 84 -0.28 -12.53 -7.81
N ILE A 85 -1.24 -12.42 -8.73
CA ILE A 85 -0.97 -12.40 -10.18
C ILE A 85 -0.07 -11.21 -10.54
N VAL A 86 -0.37 -10.02 -10.03
CA VAL A 86 0.45 -8.82 -10.28
C VAL A 86 1.87 -9.01 -9.74
N ALA A 87 2.02 -9.55 -8.54
CA ALA A 87 3.33 -9.83 -7.94
C ALA A 87 4.14 -10.84 -8.77
N LEU A 88 3.49 -11.90 -9.27
CA LEU A 88 4.11 -12.89 -10.14
C LEU A 88 4.51 -12.30 -11.50
N MET A 89 3.65 -11.47 -12.11
CA MET A 89 3.97 -10.80 -13.37
C MET A 89 5.16 -9.87 -13.21
N VAL A 90 5.12 -8.94 -12.24
CA VAL A 90 6.18 -7.96 -12.02
C VAL A 90 7.49 -8.66 -11.63
N GLY A 91 7.43 -9.59 -10.68
CA GLY A 91 8.60 -10.36 -10.25
C GLY A 91 9.19 -11.19 -11.39
N GLY A 92 8.35 -11.89 -12.14
CA GLY A 92 8.76 -12.67 -13.31
C GLY A 92 9.40 -11.80 -14.38
N THR A 93 8.81 -10.66 -14.71
CA THR A 93 9.36 -9.70 -15.69
C THR A 93 10.73 -9.19 -15.25
N ILE A 94 10.90 -8.81 -13.98
CA ILE A 94 12.20 -8.35 -13.46
C ILE A 94 13.26 -9.45 -13.58
N VAL A 95 12.94 -10.69 -13.18
CA VAL A 95 13.87 -11.82 -13.28
C VAL A 95 14.28 -12.09 -14.72
N ILE A 96 13.31 -12.09 -15.64
CA ILE A 96 13.56 -12.31 -17.07
C ILE A 96 14.45 -11.20 -17.64
N LEU A 97 14.15 -9.93 -17.34
CA LEU A 97 14.95 -8.79 -17.81
C LEU A 97 16.37 -8.80 -17.27
N LEU A 98 16.56 -9.15 -15.99
CA LEU A 98 17.89 -9.30 -15.40
C LEU A 98 18.67 -10.45 -16.06
N ASN A 99 18.01 -11.57 -16.36
CA ASN A 99 18.62 -12.70 -17.05
C ASN A 99 19.02 -12.35 -18.49
N LEU A 100 18.14 -11.68 -19.23
CA LEU A 100 18.41 -11.20 -20.59
C LEU A 100 19.57 -10.20 -20.61
N ARG A 101 19.60 -9.24 -19.68
CA ARG A 101 20.70 -8.28 -19.54
C ARG A 101 22.03 -8.99 -19.31
N ALA A 102 22.06 -10.03 -18.47
CA ALA A 102 23.28 -10.78 -18.19
C ALA A 102 23.75 -11.66 -19.36
N ARG A 103 22.88 -11.95 -20.34
CA ARG A 103 23.22 -12.76 -21.52
C ARG A 103 23.55 -11.95 -22.77
N MET A 104 23.03 -10.72 -22.87
CA MET A 104 23.25 -9.83 -24.02
C MET A 104 24.39 -8.82 -23.82
N MET A 105 24.88 -8.68 -22.59
CA MET A 105 26.14 -7.99 -22.28
C MET A 105 27.26 -9.01 -22.13
#